data_AF-A0A8S1M8Y5-F1
#
_entry.id   AF-A0A8S1M8Y5-F1
#
_cell.length_a   1.000
_cell.length_b   1.000
_cell.length_c   1.000
_cell.angle_alpha   90.00
_cell.angle_beta   90.00
_cell.angle_gamma   90.00
#
_symmetry.space_group_name_H-M   'P 1'
#
loop_
_entity.id
_entity.type
_entity.pdbx_description
1 polymer ?
#
loop_
_entity_poly.entity_id
_entity_poly.type
_entity_poly.pdbx_seq_one_letter_code
_entity_poly.pdbx_strand_id
1 'polypeptide(L)'
;MKIFKILKSMDVFGAALFQRVDQNAQIYKSIFGGVISLLIFSSSLAYTIWEFYKWNTYQLNPKISTFLYASDFSLLDQNYGILKINYWKDNIDTIDPFENRILIPLISYTENYVVVDTQVLKFSNETSYNGNQFLIPQMKLGFSQINGSLMTTSEMYIYFVKCSEELLNENEKCASQEIIDDFFKQPLNTIVMQIHYNQLNSKDASIEQSVQEFLIQVEQENCYTLNTYLQTTNYEVRNQFLFGEPYYYEFVNGVQIQPQTNSLNYCKQAFGYETYSVIYIEMKGNQFKTILEYPNIADILANIGSIVSVLYMVRFIIIQLNSYFLHQQVISDLISFYYPQFQNIKIFRNWRFQIIKVQLKNEQIDIREYESFYRNIKSQMELKMTLLNILYEISRLYFLIRSIKIREEIERSHQIGISLSSIFQQNNEIESTPKSTPRKSEQLLLNNLDVNILSLTQRKLQRLESIENEIPIEQNDFYSVNSIYS
;
A
#
# COMPACT_ATOMS: atom_id res chain seq x y z
N MET A 1 33.68 -22.34 -3.85
CA MET A 1 33.09 -23.30 -2.90
C MET A 1 32.34 -22.63 -1.72
N LYS A 2 32.82 -21.51 -1.14
CA LYS A 2 32.12 -20.79 -0.04
C LYS A 2 30.79 -20.13 -0.47
N ILE A 3 30.75 -19.48 -1.63
CA ILE A 3 29.54 -18.80 -2.16
C ILE A 3 28.36 -19.76 -2.34
N PHE A 4 28.60 -20.97 -2.88
CA PHE A 4 27.54 -21.97 -3.06
C PHE A 4 26.95 -22.46 -1.73
N LYS A 5 27.76 -22.54 -0.66
CA LYS A 5 27.25 -22.88 0.67
C LYS A 5 26.39 -21.75 1.25
N ILE A 6 26.78 -20.49 1.03
CA ILE A 6 26.01 -19.30 1.45
C ILE A 6 24.66 -19.27 0.72
N LEU A 7 24.64 -19.38 -0.61
CA LEU A 7 23.41 -19.41 -1.39
C LEU A 7 22.49 -20.54 -0.94
N LYS A 8 23.03 -21.75 -0.75
CA LYS A 8 22.25 -22.87 -0.22
C LYS A 8 21.69 -22.61 1.18
N SER A 9 22.38 -21.85 2.03
CA SER A 9 21.88 -21.50 3.37
C SER A 9 20.76 -20.46 3.34
N MET A 10 20.78 -19.55 2.36
CA MET A 10 19.80 -18.47 2.16
C MET A 10 18.48 -18.96 1.54
N ASP A 11 18.40 -20.21 1.08
CA ASP A 11 17.14 -20.81 0.64
C ASP A 11 16.18 -20.97 1.84
N VAL A 12 15.16 -20.12 1.88
CA VAL A 12 14.07 -20.14 2.88
C VAL A 12 12.94 -21.06 2.42
N PHE A 13 12.95 -21.52 1.16
CA PHE A 13 11.88 -22.30 0.51
C PHE A 13 12.29 -23.76 0.28
N GLY A 14 13.15 -24.29 1.13
CA GLY A 14 13.59 -25.67 1.01
C GLY A 14 12.44 -26.69 1.15
N ALA A 15 12.61 -27.86 0.54
CA ALA A 15 11.61 -28.93 0.55
C ALA A 15 11.86 -29.90 1.70
N ALA A 16 10.82 -30.29 2.43
CA ALA A 16 10.92 -31.30 3.48
C ALA A 16 11.16 -32.69 2.86
N LEU A 17 12.03 -33.47 3.48
CA LEU A 17 12.31 -34.84 3.06
C LEU A 17 11.29 -35.79 3.72
N PHE A 18 10.39 -36.39 2.92
CA PHE A 18 9.27 -37.19 3.43
C PHE A 18 9.69 -38.50 4.11
N GLN A 19 10.88 -39.03 3.82
CA GLN A 19 11.44 -40.21 4.47
C GLN A 19 12.40 -39.79 5.58
N ARG A 20 11.88 -39.64 6.79
CA ARG A 20 12.68 -39.29 7.98
C ARG A 20 13.66 -40.41 8.31
N VAL A 21 14.94 -40.25 7.97
CA VAL A 21 16.02 -41.17 8.38
C VAL A 21 17.03 -40.47 9.32
N ASP A 22 16.99 -39.15 9.47
CA ASP A 22 17.88 -38.42 10.39
C ASP A 22 17.18 -37.21 11.03
N GLN A 23 17.40 -36.95 12.33
CA GLN A 23 16.74 -35.88 13.08
C GLN A 23 17.19 -34.47 12.64
N ASN A 24 18.38 -34.35 12.04
CA ASN A 24 19.00 -33.06 11.69
C ASN A 24 18.96 -32.70 10.18
N ALA A 25 18.54 -33.61 9.30
CA ALA A 25 18.47 -33.37 7.85
C ALA A 25 17.02 -33.11 7.39
N GLN A 26 16.41 -32.03 7.88
CA GLN A 26 14.96 -31.84 7.75
C GLN A 26 14.51 -31.15 6.45
N ILE A 27 15.40 -30.43 5.74
CA ILE A 27 15.01 -29.58 4.60
C ILE A 27 16.09 -29.61 3.50
N TYR A 28 15.72 -30.07 2.30
CA TYR A 28 16.54 -29.90 1.10
C TYR A 28 16.51 -28.45 0.64
N LYS A 29 17.67 -27.79 0.71
CA LYS A 29 17.89 -26.44 0.21
C LYS A 29 18.67 -26.49 -1.10
N SER A 30 18.31 -25.67 -2.08
CA SER A 30 19.03 -25.60 -3.35
C SER A 30 19.71 -24.24 -3.54
N ILE A 31 20.75 -24.21 -4.38
CA ILE A 31 21.42 -22.95 -4.77
C ILE A 31 20.44 -22.05 -5.53
N PHE A 32 19.61 -22.65 -6.39
CA PHE A 32 18.59 -21.94 -7.15
C PHE A 32 17.52 -21.32 -6.25
N GLY A 33 17.03 -22.07 -5.26
CA GLY A 33 16.10 -21.56 -4.24
C GLY A 33 16.71 -20.39 -3.46
N GLY A 34 17.98 -20.48 -3.09
CA GLY A 34 18.72 -19.40 -2.43
C GLY A 34 18.85 -18.13 -3.28
N VAL A 35 19.13 -18.26 -4.58
CA VAL A 35 19.18 -17.11 -5.51
C VAL A 35 17.80 -16.45 -5.61
N ILE A 36 16.73 -17.24 -5.71
CA ILE A 36 15.37 -16.68 -5.78
C ILE A 36 14.96 -16.03 -4.45
N SER A 37 15.26 -16.64 -3.31
CA SER A 37 15.02 -16.03 -2.00
C SER A 37 15.70 -14.66 -1.92
N LEU A 38 16.96 -14.55 -2.35
CA LEU A 38 17.69 -13.27 -2.37
C LEU A 38 17.02 -12.24 -3.28
N LEU A 39 16.60 -12.65 -4.49
CA LEU A 39 15.87 -11.76 -5.40
C LEU A 39 14.56 -11.27 -4.80
N ILE A 40 13.78 -12.15 -4.17
CA ILE A 40 12.50 -11.77 -3.53
C ILE A 40 12.74 -10.77 -2.40
N PHE A 41 13.71 -11.02 -1.52
CA PHE A 41 14.04 -10.10 -0.44
C PHE A 41 14.55 -8.75 -0.96
N SER A 42 15.43 -8.76 -1.96
CA SER A 42 15.97 -7.54 -2.57
C SER A 42 14.87 -6.72 -3.24
N SER A 43 13.99 -7.36 -4.00
CA SER A 43 12.86 -6.70 -4.66
C SER A 43 11.85 -6.16 -3.66
N SER A 44 11.58 -6.90 -2.57
CA SER A 44 10.69 -6.45 -1.49
C SER A 44 11.24 -5.22 -0.76
N LEU A 45 12.55 -5.22 -0.47
CA LEU A 45 13.23 -4.08 0.15
C LEU A 45 13.23 -2.86 -0.79
N ALA A 46 13.57 -3.05 -2.06
CA ALA A 46 13.55 -1.98 -3.05
C ALA A 46 12.15 -1.38 -3.21
N TYR A 47 11.11 -2.23 -3.25
CA TYR A 47 9.72 -1.79 -3.30
C TYR A 47 9.30 -1.01 -2.04
N THR A 48 9.73 -1.48 -0.86
CA THR A 48 9.48 -0.77 0.41
C THR A 48 10.08 0.63 0.38
N ILE A 49 11.36 0.76 -0.01
CA ILE A 49 12.03 2.06 -0.12
C ILE A 49 11.31 2.97 -1.13
N TRP A 50 10.85 2.40 -2.25
CA TRP A 50 10.11 3.12 -3.27
C TRP A 50 8.76 3.67 -2.79
N GLU A 51 7.98 2.88 -2.04
CA GLU A 51 6.71 3.35 -1.47
C GLU A 51 6.93 4.46 -0.42
N PHE A 52 7.96 4.35 0.41
CA PHE A 52 8.34 5.44 1.32
C PHE A 52 8.80 6.71 0.57
N TYR A 53 9.52 6.55 -0.54
CA TYR A 53 9.91 7.69 -1.39
C TYR A 53 8.68 8.39 -1.98
N LYS A 54 7.71 7.64 -2.53
CA LYS A 54 6.45 8.21 -3.05
C LYS A 54 5.65 8.93 -1.99
N TRP A 55 5.59 8.37 -0.78
CA TRP A 55 4.93 9.00 0.36
C TRP A 55 5.59 10.34 0.71
N ASN A 56 6.92 10.36 0.86
CA ASN A 56 7.67 11.58 1.19
C ASN A 56 7.62 12.65 0.09
N THR A 57 7.32 12.28 -1.15
CA THR A 57 7.23 13.19 -2.29
C THR A 57 5.80 13.56 -2.69
N TYR A 58 4.80 13.24 -1.84
CA TYR A 58 3.37 13.52 -2.10
C TYR A 58 2.86 12.95 -3.43
N GLN A 59 3.42 11.83 -3.88
CA GLN A 59 3.00 11.15 -5.12
C GLN A 59 1.88 10.13 -4.90
N LEU A 60 1.49 9.90 -3.64
CA LEU A 60 0.35 9.08 -3.30
C LEU A 60 -0.89 9.98 -3.19
N ASN A 61 -1.92 9.68 -3.97
CA ASN A 61 -3.16 10.45 -3.95
C ASN A 61 -3.87 10.28 -2.60
N PRO A 62 -4.39 11.37 -1.99
CA PRO A 62 -5.22 11.23 -0.82
C PRO A 62 -6.61 10.69 -1.18
N LYS A 63 -7.28 10.14 -0.17
CA LYS A 63 -8.70 9.83 -0.21
C LYS A 63 -9.46 11.14 0.04
N ILE A 64 -10.35 11.50 -0.87
CA ILE A 64 -11.14 12.74 -0.80
C ILE A 64 -12.60 12.37 -0.56
N SER A 65 -13.18 12.88 0.51
CA SER A 65 -14.61 12.72 0.80
C SER A 65 -15.26 14.10 0.95
N THR A 66 -16.40 14.30 0.28
CA THR A 66 -17.13 15.58 0.32
C THR A 66 -18.52 15.36 0.86
N PHE A 67 -18.90 16.18 1.84
CA PHE A 67 -20.22 16.18 2.47
C PHE A 67 -20.82 17.58 2.42
N LEU A 68 -22.14 17.69 2.46
CA LEU A 68 -22.84 18.97 2.58
C LEU A 68 -23.44 19.07 3.98
N TYR A 69 -23.20 20.15 4.69
CA TYR A 69 -23.78 20.40 6.01
C TYR A 69 -24.10 21.89 6.20
N ALA A 70 -25.01 22.20 7.13
CA ALA A 70 -25.29 23.57 7.54
C ALA A 70 -24.21 24.02 8.54
N SER A 71 -23.61 25.18 8.31
CA SER A 71 -22.50 25.70 9.11
C SER A 71 -22.79 27.10 9.62
N ASP A 72 -22.15 27.47 10.73
CA ASP A 72 -22.17 28.83 11.28
C ASP A 72 -21.00 29.70 10.77
N PHE A 73 -20.14 29.15 9.91
CA PHE A 73 -19.00 29.82 9.26
C PHE A 73 -18.00 30.43 10.26
N SER A 74 -17.93 29.86 11.46
CA SER A 74 -17.12 30.37 12.58
C SER A 74 -15.61 30.40 12.32
N LEU A 75 -15.09 29.63 11.35
CA LEU A 75 -13.67 29.58 11.01
C LEU A 75 -13.33 30.37 9.74
N LEU A 76 -14.32 30.97 9.06
CA LEU A 76 -14.11 31.69 7.82
C LEU A 76 -13.33 32.98 8.09
N ASP A 77 -12.07 33.01 7.65
CA ASP A 77 -11.27 34.24 7.68
C ASP A 77 -11.66 35.12 6.48
N GLN A 78 -12.43 36.19 6.73
CA GLN A 78 -12.84 37.15 5.69
C GLN A 78 -11.78 38.25 5.46
N ASN A 79 -10.57 38.13 6.01
CA ASN A 79 -9.52 39.16 5.93
C ASN A 79 -8.75 39.19 4.60
N TYR A 80 -9.07 38.35 3.63
CA TYR A 80 -8.46 38.41 2.29
C TYR A 80 -9.42 39.07 1.29
N GLY A 81 -8.89 39.81 0.31
CA GLY A 81 -9.67 40.58 -0.67
C GLY A 81 -10.46 39.69 -1.62
N ILE A 82 -11.62 39.18 -1.16
CA ILE A 82 -12.47 38.24 -1.89
C ILE A 82 -13.08 38.89 -3.13
N LEU A 83 -13.40 40.18 -3.08
CA LEU A 83 -14.03 40.89 -4.19
C LEU A 83 -13.19 42.09 -4.65
N LYS A 84 -12.93 42.16 -5.95
CA LYS A 84 -12.37 43.34 -6.61
C LYS A 84 -13.30 43.81 -7.72
N ILE A 85 -13.39 45.12 -7.89
CA ILE A 85 -14.21 45.74 -8.94
C ILE A 85 -13.34 46.70 -9.72
N ASN A 86 -13.46 46.66 -11.04
CA ASN A 86 -12.79 47.59 -11.94
C ASN A 86 -13.66 47.87 -13.17
N TYR A 87 -13.41 48.97 -13.86
CA TYR A 87 -14.00 49.22 -15.18
C TYR A 87 -13.10 48.58 -16.25
N TRP A 88 -13.69 48.00 -17.29
CA TRP A 88 -12.92 47.49 -18.42
C TRP A 88 -12.66 48.62 -19.41
N LYS A 89 -11.44 49.15 -19.39
CA LYS A 89 -10.98 50.15 -20.35
C LYS A 89 -10.32 49.49 -21.57
N ASP A 90 -11.05 49.39 -22.69
CA ASP A 90 -10.54 48.76 -23.93
C ASP A 90 -9.55 49.64 -24.70
N ASN A 91 -9.67 50.98 -24.62
CA ASN A 91 -8.77 51.93 -25.27
C ASN A 91 -8.46 53.12 -24.35
N ILE A 92 -7.37 53.85 -24.60
CA ILE A 92 -6.98 55.03 -23.81
C ILE A 92 -8.07 56.11 -23.85
N ASP A 93 -8.78 56.22 -24.98
CA ASP A 93 -9.81 57.24 -25.23
C ASP A 93 -11.20 56.90 -24.65
N THR A 94 -11.42 55.69 -24.12
CA THR A 94 -12.71 55.36 -23.49
C THR A 94 -12.88 56.10 -22.17
N ILE A 95 -14.11 56.56 -21.92
CA ILE A 95 -14.46 57.35 -20.73
C ILE A 95 -14.62 56.36 -19.57
N ASP A 96 -13.70 56.39 -18.61
CA ASP A 96 -13.85 55.64 -17.37
C ASP A 96 -14.91 56.34 -16.50
N PRO A 97 -16.03 55.66 -16.15
CA PRO A 97 -17.13 56.26 -15.41
C PRO A 97 -16.77 56.57 -13.96
N PHE A 98 -15.74 55.92 -13.41
CA PHE A 98 -15.29 56.14 -12.03
C PHE A 98 -14.29 57.29 -11.95
N GLU A 99 -13.35 57.40 -12.90
CA GLU A 99 -12.40 58.53 -12.97
C GLU A 99 -13.13 59.85 -13.23
N ASN A 100 -14.08 59.84 -14.17
CA ASN A 100 -14.84 61.02 -14.57
C ASN A 100 -16.03 61.29 -13.65
N ARG A 101 -16.27 60.45 -12.63
CA ARG A 101 -17.38 60.60 -11.66
C ARG A 101 -18.74 60.68 -12.36
N ILE A 102 -18.96 59.76 -13.28
CA ILE A 102 -20.27 59.50 -13.90
C ILE A 102 -21.02 58.53 -12.99
N LEU A 103 -20.34 57.47 -12.55
CA LEU A 103 -20.85 56.47 -11.62
C LEU A 103 -20.07 56.52 -10.32
N ILE A 104 -20.79 56.40 -9.20
CA ILE A 104 -20.22 56.26 -7.87
C ILE A 104 -20.56 54.86 -7.36
N PRO A 105 -19.55 54.04 -7.02
CA PRO A 105 -19.79 52.77 -6.35
C PRO A 105 -20.07 53.02 -4.87
N LEU A 106 -21.22 52.57 -4.40
CA LEU A 106 -21.62 52.59 -2.99
C LEU A 106 -21.62 51.16 -2.45
N ILE A 107 -21.22 50.97 -1.20
CA ILE A 107 -21.36 49.71 -0.48
C ILE A 107 -22.31 49.91 0.69
N SER A 108 -23.26 49.00 0.85
CA SER A 108 -24.25 49.00 1.92
C SER A 108 -24.34 47.64 2.58
N TYR A 109 -24.51 47.63 3.89
CA TYR A 109 -24.73 46.41 4.66
C TYR A 109 -26.15 46.39 5.21
N THR A 110 -26.81 45.25 5.06
CA THR A 110 -28.09 44.99 5.72
C THR A 110 -27.89 44.09 6.92
N GLU A 111 -28.65 44.34 7.98
CA GLU A 111 -28.83 43.40 9.08
C GLU A 111 -30.33 43.15 9.25
N ASN A 112 -30.75 41.88 9.15
CA ASN A 112 -32.16 41.48 9.19
C ASN A 112 -33.04 42.28 8.21
N TYR A 113 -32.58 42.45 6.96
CA TYR A 113 -33.24 43.21 5.89
C TYR A 113 -33.37 44.73 6.13
N VAL A 114 -32.67 45.28 7.11
CA VAL A 114 -32.60 46.73 7.37
C VAL A 114 -31.20 47.23 7.02
N VAL A 115 -31.11 48.30 6.23
CA VAL A 115 -29.83 48.95 5.88
C VAL A 115 -29.24 49.61 7.14
N VAL A 116 -28.02 49.22 7.50
CA VAL A 116 -27.32 49.69 8.71
C VAL A 116 -26.26 50.74 8.38
N ASP A 117 -25.51 50.53 7.30
CA ASP A 117 -24.40 51.39 6.90
C ASP A 117 -24.36 51.51 5.38
N THR A 118 -24.05 52.69 4.87
CA THR A 118 -23.84 52.93 3.43
C THR A 118 -22.71 53.94 3.25
N GLN A 119 -21.67 53.53 2.54
CA GLN A 119 -20.47 54.33 2.32
C GLN A 119 -20.05 54.29 0.85
N VAL A 120 -19.37 55.35 0.40
CA VAL A 120 -18.77 55.40 -0.93
C VAL A 120 -17.51 54.55 -0.95
N LEU A 121 -17.39 53.66 -1.94
CA LEU A 121 -16.20 52.86 -2.13
C LEU A 121 -15.05 53.75 -2.61
N LYS A 122 -13.93 53.68 -1.89
CA LYS A 122 -12.71 54.43 -2.23
C LYS A 122 -11.86 53.63 -3.20
N PHE A 123 -11.19 54.33 -4.12
CA PHE A 123 -10.19 53.71 -4.97
C PHE A 123 -9.08 53.07 -4.15
N SER A 124 -8.67 51.87 -4.56
CA SER A 124 -7.48 51.21 -4.04
C SER A 124 -6.22 51.88 -4.59
N ASN A 125 -5.14 51.83 -3.80
CA ASN A 125 -3.81 52.22 -4.28
C ASN A 125 -3.16 51.13 -5.16
N GLU A 126 -3.77 49.94 -5.25
CA GLU A 126 -3.31 48.85 -6.11
C GLU A 126 -3.76 49.10 -7.57
N THR A 127 -2.80 49.19 -8.48
CA THR A 127 -3.07 49.31 -9.92
C THR A 127 -3.23 47.93 -10.55
N SER A 128 -4.18 47.80 -11.48
CA SER A 128 -4.39 46.57 -12.26
C SER A 128 -4.11 46.78 -13.74
N TYR A 129 -3.90 45.68 -14.46
CA TYR A 129 -3.76 45.68 -15.91
C TYR A 129 -4.96 46.32 -16.62
N ASN A 130 -6.15 46.29 -16.01
CA ASN A 130 -7.41 46.78 -16.59
C ASN A 130 -7.82 48.18 -16.10
N GLY A 131 -7.00 48.88 -15.30
CA GLY A 131 -7.31 50.22 -14.77
C GLY A 131 -7.45 50.27 -13.24
N ASN A 132 -8.16 51.29 -12.74
CA ASN A 132 -8.35 51.55 -11.32
C ASN A 132 -9.22 50.46 -10.65
N GLN A 133 -8.82 50.05 -9.45
CA GLN A 133 -9.53 49.02 -8.68
C GLN A 133 -10.22 49.60 -7.46
N PHE A 134 -11.41 49.10 -7.15
CA PHE A 134 -12.01 49.21 -5.84
C PHE A 134 -11.72 47.92 -5.08
N LEU A 135 -11.05 48.06 -3.93
CA LEU A 135 -10.91 46.97 -2.99
C LEU A 135 -12.06 47.04 -2.00
N ILE A 136 -12.87 45.99 -1.98
CA ILE A 136 -13.99 45.90 -1.06
C ILE A 136 -13.42 45.68 0.36
N PRO A 137 -13.82 46.49 1.35
CA PRO A 137 -13.37 46.31 2.73
C PRO A 137 -13.82 44.95 3.28
N GLN A 138 -13.23 44.53 4.41
CA GLN A 138 -13.55 43.25 5.06
C GLN A 138 -15.06 43.03 5.10
N MET A 139 -15.52 41.98 4.42
CA MET A 139 -16.94 41.66 4.34
C MET A 139 -17.47 41.37 5.75
N LYS A 140 -18.70 41.78 6.02
CA LYS A 140 -19.43 41.45 7.24
C LYS A 140 -20.66 40.67 6.80
N LEU A 141 -20.48 39.39 6.55
CA LEU A 141 -21.57 38.48 6.20
C LEU A 141 -21.77 37.51 7.36
N GLY A 142 -23.02 37.18 7.67
CA GLY A 142 -23.33 36.38 8.86
C GLY A 142 -24.68 35.69 8.80
N PHE A 143 -24.78 34.62 9.59
CA PHE A 143 -26.00 33.86 9.80
C PHE A 143 -26.39 33.91 11.27
N SER A 144 -27.69 33.80 11.53
CA SER A 144 -28.18 33.55 12.88
C SER A 144 -29.26 32.48 12.86
N GLN A 145 -29.45 31.82 14.01
CA GLN A 145 -30.58 30.91 14.18
C GLN A 145 -31.83 31.72 14.55
N ILE A 146 -32.80 31.75 13.63
CA ILE A 146 -34.12 32.33 13.87
C ILE A 146 -35.12 31.18 13.86
N ASN A 147 -35.80 30.95 14.99
CA ASN A 147 -36.80 29.89 15.15
C ASN A 147 -36.29 28.47 14.80
N GLY A 148 -35.04 28.16 15.15
CA GLY A 148 -34.40 26.86 14.86
C GLY A 148 -34.00 26.65 13.40
N SER A 149 -34.21 27.64 12.53
CA SER A 149 -33.69 27.65 11.15
C SER A 149 -32.50 28.59 11.06
N LEU A 150 -31.43 28.16 10.39
CA LEU A 150 -30.29 29.03 10.07
C LEU A 150 -30.71 29.97 8.94
N MET A 151 -30.70 31.28 9.20
CA MET A 151 -31.04 32.30 8.21
C MET A 151 -29.88 33.27 8.03
N THR A 152 -29.69 33.75 6.79
CA THR A 152 -28.78 34.85 6.49
C THR A 152 -29.29 36.09 7.21
N THR A 153 -28.45 36.71 8.02
CA THR A 153 -28.82 37.92 8.77
C THR A 153 -28.01 39.14 8.40
N SER A 154 -26.87 38.97 7.73
CA SER A 154 -26.11 40.08 7.20
C SER A 154 -25.72 39.85 5.76
N GLU A 155 -26.08 40.81 4.92
CA GLU A 155 -25.88 40.79 3.47
C GLU A 155 -25.22 42.10 3.05
N MET A 156 -24.64 42.09 1.86
CA MET A 156 -23.90 43.22 1.33
C MET A 156 -24.43 43.59 -0.06
N TYR A 157 -24.63 44.88 -0.28
CA TYR A 157 -25.03 45.42 -1.57
C TYR A 157 -23.96 46.38 -2.07
N ILE A 158 -23.64 46.28 -3.35
CA ILE A 158 -22.78 47.24 -4.04
C ILE A 158 -23.61 47.87 -5.15
N TYR A 159 -23.83 49.17 -5.05
CA TYR A 159 -24.62 49.93 -6.01
C TYR A 159 -23.69 50.74 -6.91
N PHE A 160 -23.95 50.72 -8.21
CA PHE A 160 -23.35 51.64 -9.17
C PHE A 160 -24.38 52.69 -9.54
N VAL A 161 -24.32 53.81 -8.85
CA VAL A 161 -25.32 54.89 -8.97
C VAL A 161 -24.79 56.01 -9.82
N LYS A 162 -25.68 56.73 -10.48
CA LYS A 162 -25.36 58.01 -11.10
C LYS A 162 -24.81 58.96 -10.04
N CYS A 163 -23.75 59.69 -10.39
CA CYS A 163 -23.15 60.67 -9.50
C CYS A 163 -24.18 61.72 -9.04
N SER A 164 -24.19 61.97 -7.72
CA SER A 164 -24.92 63.06 -7.08
C SER A 164 -23.94 63.84 -6.21
N GLU A 165 -24.03 65.17 -6.21
CA GLU A 165 -23.15 66.03 -5.41
C GLU A 165 -23.28 65.75 -3.90
N GLU A 166 -24.41 65.23 -3.45
CA GLU A 166 -24.65 64.84 -2.04
C GLU A 166 -23.76 63.67 -1.57
N LEU A 167 -23.28 62.84 -2.50
CA LEU A 167 -22.43 61.68 -2.23
C LEU A 167 -20.94 62.00 -2.32
N LEU A 168 -20.59 63.21 -2.76
CA LEU A 168 -19.23 63.66 -2.99
C LEU A 168 -18.71 64.51 -1.83
N ASN A 169 -17.38 64.62 -1.70
CA ASN A 169 -16.79 65.58 -0.77
C ASN A 169 -17.00 67.02 -1.28
N GLU A 170 -16.94 68.02 -0.38
CA GLU A 170 -17.27 69.43 -0.69
C GLU A 170 -16.53 70.06 -1.89
N ASN A 171 -15.38 69.50 -2.29
CA ASN A 171 -14.55 69.99 -3.41
C ASN A 171 -14.70 69.16 -4.70
N GLU A 172 -15.56 68.17 -4.71
CA GLU A 172 -15.71 67.22 -5.78
C GLU A 172 -17.00 67.48 -6.57
N LYS A 173 -16.92 67.43 -7.90
CA LYS A 173 -18.07 67.60 -8.80
C LYS A 173 -18.29 66.38 -9.66
N CYS A 174 -19.54 66.14 -10.01
CA CYS A 174 -19.95 65.14 -11.00
C CYS A 174 -19.58 65.57 -12.42
N ALA A 175 -19.53 64.62 -13.35
CA ALA A 175 -19.38 64.89 -14.77
C ALA A 175 -20.50 65.80 -15.31
N SER A 176 -20.19 66.58 -16.36
CA SER A 176 -21.20 67.33 -17.11
C SER A 176 -22.12 66.39 -17.88
N GLN A 177 -23.35 66.83 -18.19
CA GLN A 177 -24.32 66.01 -18.93
C GLN A 177 -23.79 65.58 -20.30
N GLU A 178 -22.96 66.40 -20.97
CA GLU A 178 -22.32 66.07 -22.24
C GLU A 178 -21.40 64.85 -22.12
N ILE A 179 -20.56 64.80 -21.07
CA ILE A 179 -19.66 63.67 -20.82
C ILE A 179 -20.46 62.41 -20.45
N ILE A 180 -21.54 62.56 -19.68
CA ILE A 180 -22.43 61.46 -19.31
C ILE A 180 -23.09 60.86 -20.57
N ASP A 181 -23.65 61.71 -21.43
CA ASP A 181 -24.29 61.28 -22.68
C ASP A 181 -23.29 60.61 -23.62
N ASP A 182 -22.05 61.11 -23.67
CA ASP A 182 -20.99 60.52 -24.48
C ASP A 182 -20.54 59.16 -23.93
N PHE A 183 -20.44 59.00 -22.60
CA PHE A 183 -20.18 57.70 -21.98
C PHE A 183 -21.23 56.66 -22.37
N PHE A 184 -22.53 56.97 -22.25
CA PHE A 184 -23.59 56.02 -22.60
C PHE A 184 -23.71 55.72 -24.11
N LYS A 185 -23.15 56.57 -24.98
CA LYS A 185 -23.01 56.28 -26.42
C LYS A 185 -21.83 55.36 -26.74
N GLN A 186 -20.87 55.18 -25.82
CA GLN A 186 -19.73 54.31 -26.04
C GLN A 186 -20.17 52.84 -26.10
N PRO A 187 -19.60 52.04 -27.02
CA PRO A 187 -19.84 50.61 -27.02
C PRO A 187 -19.12 49.96 -25.84
N LEU A 188 -19.71 48.88 -25.30
CA LEU A 188 -19.09 47.97 -24.33
C LEU A 188 -18.74 48.57 -22.95
N ASN A 189 -19.56 49.47 -22.42
CA ASN A 189 -19.43 49.93 -21.04
C ASN A 189 -19.56 48.77 -20.05
N THR A 190 -18.43 48.27 -19.55
CA THR A 190 -18.40 47.02 -18.78
C THR A 190 -17.70 47.22 -17.46
N ILE A 191 -18.39 46.91 -16.37
CA ILE A 191 -17.82 46.77 -15.03
C ILE A 191 -17.44 45.31 -14.86
N VAL A 192 -16.19 45.06 -14.44
CA VAL A 192 -15.66 43.74 -14.15
C VAL A 192 -15.66 43.54 -12.65
N MET A 193 -16.27 42.44 -12.22
CA MET A 193 -16.25 41.95 -10.86
C MET A 193 -15.36 40.70 -10.81
N GLN A 194 -14.29 40.75 -10.03
CA GLN A 194 -13.38 39.63 -9.82
C GLN A 194 -13.61 39.05 -8.43
N ILE A 195 -13.91 37.76 -8.37
CA ILE A 195 -14.07 37.01 -7.12
C ILE A 195 -12.87 36.10 -6.95
N HIS A 196 -12.08 36.40 -5.92
CA HIS A 196 -10.92 35.63 -5.50
C HIS A 196 -11.34 34.59 -4.46
N TYR A 197 -11.04 33.33 -4.73
CA TYR A 197 -11.30 32.23 -3.80
C TYR A 197 -10.06 31.35 -3.63
N ASN A 198 -9.96 30.75 -2.45
CA ASN A 198 -8.83 29.90 -2.07
C ASN A 198 -9.30 28.46 -2.05
N GLN A 199 -8.49 27.56 -2.61
CA GLN A 199 -8.71 26.13 -2.57
C GLN A 199 -7.43 25.42 -2.16
N LEU A 200 -7.56 24.24 -1.56
CA LEU A 200 -6.41 23.40 -1.28
C LEU A 200 -6.08 22.52 -2.49
N ASN A 201 -4.82 22.50 -2.88
CA ASN A 201 -4.30 21.52 -3.83
C ASN A 201 -4.41 20.13 -3.20
N SER A 202 -5.04 19.21 -3.91
CA SER A 202 -5.27 17.85 -3.43
C SER A 202 -3.98 17.01 -3.31
N LYS A 203 -2.85 17.45 -3.86
CA LYS A 203 -1.59 16.68 -3.77
C LYS A 203 -0.79 16.96 -2.51
N ASP A 204 -0.68 18.22 -2.12
CA ASP A 204 0.21 18.68 -1.05
C ASP A 204 -0.47 19.55 0.00
N ALA A 205 -1.78 19.80 -0.14
CA ALA A 205 -2.55 20.71 0.70
C ALA A 205 -2.01 22.15 0.72
N SER A 206 -1.29 22.56 -0.34
CA SER A 206 -0.94 23.98 -0.53
C SER A 206 -2.18 24.80 -0.88
N ILE A 207 -2.20 26.07 -0.45
CA ILE A 207 -3.30 26.99 -0.76
C ILE A 207 -3.05 27.56 -2.16
N GLU A 208 -4.00 27.35 -3.06
CA GLU A 208 -4.03 27.92 -4.40
C GLU A 208 -5.16 28.96 -4.49
N GLN A 209 -4.83 30.13 -5.02
CA GLN A 209 -5.82 31.18 -5.27
C GLN A 209 -6.30 31.10 -6.71
N SER A 210 -7.62 31.16 -6.89
CA SER A 210 -8.28 31.22 -8.19
C SER A 210 -9.14 32.47 -8.29
N VAL A 211 -9.40 32.92 -9.52
CA VAL A 211 -10.20 34.11 -9.81
C VAL A 211 -11.31 33.75 -10.78
N GLN A 212 -12.52 34.19 -10.49
CA GLN A 212 -13.64 34.20 -11.42
C GLN A 212 -14.02 35.64 -11.75
N GLU A 213 -14.12 35.94 -13.04
CA GLU A 213 -14.47 37.26 -13.55
C GLU A 213 -15.91 37.27 -14.06
N PHE A 214 -16.66 38.30 -13.68
CA PHE A 214 -18.02 38.53 -14.11
C PHE A 214 -18.14 39.91 -14.73
N LEU A 215 -18.80 39.97 -15.87
CA LEU A 215 -18.93 41.18 -16.67
C LEU A 215 -20.34 41.73 -16.52
N ILE A 216 -20.44 43.00 -16.13
CA ILE A 216 -21.69 43.74 -15.99
C ILE A 216 -21.69 44.81 -17.05
N GLN A 217 -22.57 44.70 -18.04
CA GLN A 217 -22.77 45.75 -19.02
C GLN A 217 -23.63 46.86 -18.42
N VAL A 218 -23.23 48.11 -18.63
CA VAL A 218 -23.91 49.29 -18.12
C VAL A 218 -24.61 49.99 -19.28
N GLU A 219 -25.93 50.09 -19.18
CA GLU A 219 -26.79 50.72 -20.19
C GLU A 219 -27.64 51.82 -19.56
N GLN A 220 -28.09 52.79 -20.37
CA GLN A 220 -28.85 53.92 -19.86
C GLN A 220 -30.28 53.55 -19.42
N GLU A 221 -30.93 52.60 -20.09
CA GLU A 221 -32.35 52.28 -19.86
C GLU A 221 -32.56 51.16 -18.82
N ASN A 222 -31.54 50.33 -18.62
CA ASN A 222 -31.61 49.09 -17.86
C ASN A 222 -30.76 49.16 -16.60
N CYS A 223 -31.22 48.46 -15.57
CA CYS A 223 -30.52 48.25 -14.31
C CYS A 223 -30.25 46.75 -14.14
N TYR A 224 -28.99 46.38 -13.97
CA TYR A 224 -28.58 44.99 -13.83
C TYR A 224 -28.33 44.62 -12.37
N THR A 225 -29.09 43.66 -11.86
CA THR A 225 -28.91 43.11 -10.52
C THR A 225 -28.22 41.75 -10.60
N LEU A 226 -27.11 41.58 -9.90
CA LEU A 226 -26.41 40.30 -9.76
C LEU A 226 -26.60 39.77 -8.33
N ASN A 227 -27.37 38.71 -8.18
CA ASN A 227 -27.46 38.00 -6.90
C ASN A 227 -26.30 36.99 -6.82
N THR A 228 -25.35 37.28 -5.93
CA THR A 228 -24.05 36.63 -5.82
C THR A 228 -23.99 35.81 -4.54
N TYR A 229 -24.05 34.50 -4.69
CA TYR A 229 -24.07 33.54 -3.58
C TYR A 229 -22.68 32.94 -3.41
N LEU A 230 -21.97 33.37 -2.36
CA LEU A 230 -20.64 32.83 -2.03
C LEU A 230 -20.78 31.43 -1.43
N GLN A 231 -19.99 30.49 -1.93
CA GLN A 231 -19.94 29.12 -1.45
C GLN A 231 -18.66 28.88 -0.66
N THR A 232 -18.76 28.24 0.50
CA THR A 232 -17.58 27.90 1.30
C THR A 232 -17.34 26.41 1.35
N THR A 233 -16.07 26.08 1.55
CA THR A 233 -15.62 24.73 1.88
C THR A 233 -14.84 24.78 3.19
N ASN A 234 -15.20 23.91 4.12
CA ASN A 234 -14.39 23.54 5.26
C ASN A 234 -13.56 22.31 4.91
N TYR A 235 -12.25 22.49 4.82
CA TYR A 235 -11.28 21.44 4.57
C TYR A 235 -10.78 20.85 5.89
N GLU A 236 -10.89 19.52 6.02
CA GLU A 236 -10.26 18.75 7.08
C GLU A 236 -9.08 17.97 6.49
N VAL A 237 -7.86 18.41 6.80
CA VAL A 237 -6.62 17.83 6.27
C VAL A 237 -5.99 16.90 7.29
N ARG A 238 -5.92 15.62 6.95
CA ARG A 238 -5.27 14.56 7.73
C ARG A 238 -4.00 14.12 7.03
N ASN A 239 -2.87 14.74 7.36
CA ASN A 239 -1.57 14.51 6.71
C ASN A 239 -0.51 13.89 7.62
N GLN A 240 -0.91 13.31 8.75
CA GLN A 240 0.03 12.77 9.73
C GLN A 240 0.41 11.32 9.43
N PHE A 241 1.66 10.97 9.73
CA PHE A 241 2.22 9.65 9.41
C PHE A 241 1.56 8.49 10.18
N LEU A 242 1.19 8.71 11.46
CA LEU A 242 0.69 7.67 12.35
C LEU A 242 -0.63 8.08 13.01
N PHE A 243 -0.58 9.10 13.88
CA PHE A 243 -1.73 9.68 14.57
C PHE A 243 -1.50 11.18 14.70
N GLY A 244 -2.55 11.97 14.52
CA GLY A 244 -2.49 13.41 14.78
C GLY A 244 -3.85 14.07 14.60
N GLU A 245 -3.92 15.30 15.06
CA GLU A 245 -5.12 16.11 14.95
C GLU A 245 -5.23 16.69 13.53
N PRO A 246 -6.41 16.62 12.89
CA PRO A 246 -6.60 17.22 11.58
C PRO A 246 -6.40 18.74 11.62
N TYR A 247 -5.88 19.29 10.52
CA TYR A 247 -5.88 20.72 10.30
C TYR A 247 -7.19 21.14 9.64
N TYR A 248 -7.76 22.25 10.10
CA TYR A 248 -9.00 22.80 9.55
C TYR A 248 -8.71 24.10 8.81
N TYR A 249 -9.25 24.22 7.61
CA TYR A 249 -9.20 25.45 6.82
C TYR A 249 -10.59 25.75 6.29
N GLU A 250 -11.02 27.00 6.40
CA GLU A 250 -12.29 27.43 5.84
C GLU A 250 -12.06 28.55 4.83
N PHE A 251 -12.51 28.33 3.59
CA PHE A 251 -12.37 29.28 2.50
C PHE A 251 -13.68 29.45 1.76
N VAL A 252 -13.90 30.64 1.19
CA VAL A 252 -14.77 30.77 0.02
C VAL A 252 -14.10 29.98 -1.10
N ASN A 253 -14.82 29.05 -1.72
CA ASN A 253 -14.33 28.12 -2.75
C ASN A 253 -15.23 28.11 -4.00
N GLY A 254 -15.88 29.24 -4.27
CA GLY A 254 -16.71 29.40 -5.44
C GLY A 254 -17.85 30.38 -5.21
N VAL A 255 -18.54 30.66 -6.29
CA VAL A 255 -19.65 31.60 -6.31
C VAL A 255 -20.69 31.11 -7.31
N GLN A 256 -21.95 31.35 -6.97
CA GLN A 256 -23.07 31.16 -7.88
C GLN A 256 -23.69 32.53 -8.12
N ILE A 257 -23.84 32.93 -9.38
CA ILE A 257 -24.45 34.21 -9.74
C ILE A 257 -25.78 33.99 -10.45
N GLN A 258 -26.79 34.75 -10.05
CA GLN A 258 -28.07 34.83 -10.70
C GLN A 258 -28.29 36.28 -11.18
N PRO A 259 -28.13 36.56 -12.48
CA PRO A 259 -28.39 37.88 -13.03
C PRO A 259 -29.89 38.14 -13.18
N GLN A 260 -30.28 39.40 -13.02
CA GLN A 260 -31.61 39.92 -13.27
C GLN A 260 -31.48 41.28 -13.96
N THR A 261 -32.40 41.57 -14.87
CA THR A 261 -32.46 42.87 -15.56
C THR A 261 -33.80 43.52 -15.23
N ASN A 262 -33.72 44.75 -14.72
CA ASN A 262 -34.86 45.57 -14.33
C ASN A 262 -34.81 46.89 -15.10
N SER A 263 -35.93 47.61 -15.15
CA SER A 263 -35.91 48.98 -15.67
C SER A 263 -35.21 49.93 -14.70
N LEU A 264 -34.55 50.97 -15.23
CA LEU A 264 -33.91 52.00 -14.39
C LEU A 264 -34.90 52.63 -13.39
N ASN A 265 -36.14 52.88 -13.83
CA ASN A 265 -37.19 53.45 -12.99
C ASN A 265 -37.55 52.55 -11.80
N TYR A 266 -37.58 51.23 -12.00
CA TYR A 266 -37.82 50.28 -10.91
C TYR A 266 -36.69 50.33 -9.89
N CYS A 267 -35.43 50.28 -10.34
CA CYS A 267 -34.27 50.36 -9.44
C CYS A 267 -34.22 51.70 -8.68
N LYS A 268 -34.59 52.80 -9.33
CA LYS A 268 -34.70 54.12 -8.67
C LYS A 268 -35.73 54.14 -7.54
N GLN A 269 -36.86 53.47 -7.73
CA GLN A 269 -37.88 53.35 -6.69
C GLN A 269 -37.45 52.38 -5.57
N ALA A 270 -36.81 51.27 -5.92
CA ALA A 270 -36.42 50.23 -4.98
C ALA A 270 -35.25 50.66 -4.07
N PHE A 271 -34.24 51.33 -4.64
CA PHE A 271 -32.99 51.66 -3.94
C PHE A 271 -32.84 53.15 -3.60
N GLY A 272 -33.75 54.01 -4.08
CA GLY A 272 -33.74 55.46 -3.82
C GLY A 272 -32.77 56.27 -4.70
N TYR A 273 -31.88 55.62 -5.44
CA TYR A 273 -30.90 56.25 -6.33
C TYR A 273 -31.10 55.84 -7.78
N GLU A 274 -30.72 56.71 -8.73
CA GLU A 274 -30.63 56.32 -10.15
C GLU A 274 -29.49 55.31 -10.33
N THR A 275 -29.83 54.03 -10.24
CA THR A 275 -28.89 52.92 -10.08
C THR A 275 -28.84 52.08 -11.36
N TYR A 276 -27.66 51.94 -11.95
CA TYR A 276 -27.48 51.19 -13.21
C TYR A 276 -27.07 49.74 -12.96
N SER A 277 -26.46 49.44 -11.82
CA SER A 277 -26.21 48.06 -11.43
C SER A 277 -26.18 47.88 -9.92
N VAL A 278 -26.60 46.69 -9.47
CA VAL A 278 -26.58 46.27 -8.07
C VAL A 278 -25.93 44.90 -7.99
N ILE A 279 -24.89 44.75 -7.20
CA ILE A 279 -24.34 43.45 -6.84
C ILE A 279 -24.83 43.14 -5.43
N TYR A 280 -25.74 42.20 -5.31
CA TYR A 280 -26.18 41.64 -4.04
C TYR A 280 -25.27 40.47 -3.69
N ILE A 281 -24.69 40.46 -2.49
CA ILE A 281 -23.75 39.45 -2.04
C ILE A 281 -24.24 38.85 -0.73
N GLU A 282 -24.45 37.55 -0.75
CA GLU A 282 -24.76 36.75 0.43
C GLU A 282 -23.92 35.49 0.48
N MET A 283 -23.80 34.93 1.68
CA MET A 283 -23.24 33.61 1.87
C MET A 283 -24.34 32.56 1.68
N LYS A 284 -24.02 31.45 1.03
CA LYS A 284 -24.94 30.32 0.93
C LYS A 284 -24.95 29.58 2.27
N GLY A 285 -26.12 29.36 2.88
CA GLY A 285 -26.24 28.71 4.21
C GLY A 285 -25.79 27.24 4.29
N ASN A 286 -25.46 26.61 3.14
CA ASN A 286 -24.89 25.27 3.11
C ASN A 286 -23.39 25.35 2.81
N GLN A 287 -22.60 24.63 3.60
CA GLN A 287 -21.15 24.51 3.45
C GLN A 287 -20.76 23.11 3.01
N PHE A 288 -19.75 23.01 2.14
CA PHE A 288 -19.12 21.74 1.82
C PHE A 288 -18.06 21.39 2.87
N LYS A 289 -18.09 20.17 3.41
CA LYS A 289 -16.96 19.60 4.16
C LYS A 289 -16.15 18.73 3.22
N THR A 290 -14.88 19.06 3.00
CA THR A 290 -13.98 18.21 2.22
C THR A 290 -12.91 17.65 3.13
N ILE A 291 -12.89 16.33 3.29
CA ILE A 291 -11.86 15.62 4.06
C ILE A 291 -10.79 15.14 3.10
N LEU A 292 -9.57 15.63 3.28
CA LEU A 292 -8.37 15.20 2.56
C LEU A 292 -7.57 14.26 3.48
N GLU A 293 -7.68 12.96 3.23
CA GLU A 293 -7.00 11.93 4.02
C GLU A 293 -5.81 11.36 3.24
N TYR A 294 -4.61 11.77 3.63
CA TYR A 294 -3.38 11.24 3.06
C TYR A 294 -3.09 9.83 3.59
N PRO A 295 -2.46 8.96 2.78
CA PRO A 295 -2.15 7.61 3.20
C PRO A 295 -1.23 7.62 4.41
N ASN A 296 -1.68 6.95 5.47
CA ASN A 296 -0.93 6.76 6.70
C ASN A 296 0.04 5.57 6.57
N ILE A 297 0.88 5.36 7.59
CA ILE A 297 1.80 4.22 7.61
C ILE A 297 1.08 2.88 7.48
N ALA A 298 -0.14 2.75 8.00
CA ALA A 298 -0.90 1.50 7.95
C ALA A 298 -1.30 1.16 6.51
N ASP A 299 -1.75 2.15 5.73
CA ASP A 299 -2.04 2.03 4.30
C ASP A 299 -0.77 1.67 3.51
N ILE A 300 0.37 2.32 3.81
CA ILE A 300 1.67 2.04 3.16
C ILE A 300 2.13 0.60 3.46
N LEU A 301 2.08 0.19 4.73
CA LEU A 301 2.47 -1.15 5.15
C LEU A 301 1.52 -2.23 4.60
N ALA A 302 0.23 -1.93 4.46
CA ALA A 302 -0.72 -2.83 3.82
C ALA A 302 -0.38 -3.04 2.34
N ASN A 303 -0.05 -1.96 1.62
CA ASN A 303 0.39 -2.05 0.21
C ASN A 303 1.69 -2.86 0.07
N ILE A 304 2.70 -2.59 0.93
CA ILE A 304 3.94 -3.37 0.96
C ILE A 304 3.64 -4.84 1.28
N GLY A 305 2.84 -5.11 2.31
CA GLY A 305 2.46 -6.44 2.74
C GLY A 305 1.74 -7.25 1.65
N SER A 306 0.87 -6.60 0.88
CA SER A 306 0.17 -7.22 -0.27
C SER A 306 1.15 -7.72 -1.32
N ILE A 307 2.09 -6.88 -1.76
CA ILE A 307 3.07 -7.25 -2.80
C ILE A 307 4.08 -8.27 -2.29
N VAL A 308 4.55 -8.12 -1.05
CA VAL A 308 5.39 -9.14 -0.40
C VAL A 308 4.66 -10.48 -0.39
N SER A 309 3.38 -10.52 -0.03
CA SER A 309 2.57 -11.75 -0.03
C SER A 309 2.48 -12.39 -1.41
N VAL A 310 2.28 -11.59 -2.47
CA VAL A 310 2.29 -12.07 -3.86
C VAL A 310 3.67 -12.63 -4.25
N LEU A 311 4.76 -11.95 -3.91
CA LEU A 311 6.11 -12.46 -4.17
C LEU A 311 6.37 -13.77 -3.42
N TYR A 312 5.86 -13.90 -2.19
CA TYR A 312 5.93 -15.13 -1.42
C TYR A 312 5.10 -16.27 -2.02
N MET A 313 4.13 -16.04 -2.91
CA MET A 313 3.46 -17.14 -3.63
C MET A 313 4.42 -17.93 -4.53
N VAL A 314 5.49 -17.29 -5.04
CA VAL A 314 6.54 -17.95 -5.83
C VAL A 314 7.20 -19.10 -5.05
N ARG A 315 7.15 -19.05 -3.71
CA ARG A 315 7.54 -20.15 -2.81
C ARG A 315 6.96 -21.49 -3.24
N PHE A 316 5.69 -21.53 -3.64
CA PHE A 316 5.03 -22.79 -3.99
C PHE A 316 5.74 -23.47 -5.17
N ILE A 317 6.08 -22.69 -6.20
CA ILE A 317 6.82 -23.18 -7.37
C ILE A 317 8.22 -23.67 -6.97
N ILE A 318 8.92 -22.91 -6.12
CA ILE A 318 10.27 -23.26 -5.66
C ILE A 318 10.27 -24.54 -4.83
N ILE A 319 9.30 -24.71 -3.91
CA ILE A 319 9.15 -25.94 -3.13
C ILE A 319 8.94 -27.14 -4.05
N GLN A 320 8.08 -27.01 -5.07
CA GLN A 320 7.86 -28.09 -6.03
C GLN A 320 9.12 -28.42 -6.82
N LEU A 321 9.87 -27.42 -7.28
CA LEU A 321 11.15 -27.62 -7.96
C LEU A 321 12.19 -28.28 -7.04
N ASN A 322 12.32 -27.80 -5.80
CA ASN A 322 13.21 -28.36 -4.79
C ASN A 322 12.85 -29.83 -4.49
N SER A 323 11.56 -30.14 -4.38
CA SER A 323 11.06 -31.52 -4.21
C SER A 323 11.41 -32.40 -5.41
N TYR A 324 11.21 -31.89 -6.64
CA TYR A 324 11.57 -32.60 -7.86
C TYR A 324 13.07 -32.91 -7.92
N PHE A 325 13.93 -31.92 -7.63
CA PHE A 325 15.38 -32.10 -7.62
C PHE A 325 15.82 -33.08 -6.54
N LEU A 326 15.23 -33.01 -5.36
CA LEU A 326 15.48 -33.96 -4.28
C LEU A 326 15.12 -35.39 -4.71
N HIS A 327 13.93 -35.59 -5.29
CA HIS A 327 13.51 -36.89 -5.81
C HIS A 327 14.46 -37.43 -6.87
N GLN A 328 14.87 -36.59 -7.84
CA GLN A 328 15.86 -37.01 -8.84
C GLN A 328 17.22 -37.37 -8.22
N GLN A 329 17.65 -36.65 -7.19
CA GLN A 329 18.90 -36.94 -6.49
C GLN A 329 18.80 -38.29 -5.76
N VAL A 330 17.73 -38.53 -5.00
CA VAL A 330 17.50 -39.79 -4.27
C VAL A 330 17.46 -40.98 -5.23
N ILE A 331 16.74 -40.86 -6.35
CA ILE A 331 16.71 -41.92 -7.36
C ILE A 331 18.10 -42.16 -7.96
N SER A 332 18.84 -41.10 -8.28
CA SER A 332 20.22 -41.23 -8.78
C SER A 332 21.13 -41.94 -7.78
N ASP A 333 21.05 -41.57 -6.50
CA ASP A 333 21.83 -42.18 -5.42
C ASP A 333 21.45 -43.67 -5.28
N LEU A 334 20.16 -44.00 -5.36
CA LEU A 334 19.68 -45.38 -5.28
C LEU A 334 20.14 -46.22 -6.47
N ILE A 335 20.06 -45.71 -7.70
CA ILE A 335 20.60 -46.37 -8.89
C ILE A 335 22.09 -46.66 -8.69
N SER A 336 22.82 -45.71 -8.09
CA SER A 336 24.26 -45.85 -7.87
C SER A 336 24.63 -46.98 -6.87
N PHE A 337 23.73 -47.32 -5.94
CA PHE A 337 23.94 -48.47 -5.05
C PHE A 337 23.88 -49.81 -5.79
N TYR A 338 22.97 -49.94 -6.76
CA TYR A 338 22.83 -51.16 -7.56
C TYR A 338 23.78 -51.21 -8.76
N TYR A 339 24.14 -50.04 -9.30
CA TYR A 339 25.02 -49.89 -10.46
C TYR A 339 26.15 -48.90 -10.13
N PRO A 340 27.25 -49.34 -9.52
CA PRO A 340 28.35 -48.44 -9.11
C PRO A 340 28.98 -47.65 -10.26
N GLN A 341 28.94 -48.19 -11.49
CA GLN A 341 29.41 -47.52 -12.69
C GLN A 341 28.61 -46.25 -13.03
N PHE A 342 27.37 -46.16 -12.54
CA PHE A 342 26.48 -45.01 -12.73
C PHE A 342 27.04 -43.72 -12.11
N GLN A 343 27.86 -43.83 -11.04
CA GLN A 343 28.53 -42.68 -10.42
C GLN A 343 29.49 -41.96 -11.38
N ASN A 344 29.98 -42.67 -12.41
CA ASN A 344 30.91 -42.14 -13.40
C ASN A 344 30.23 -41.58 -14.66
N ILE A 345 28.90 -41.61 -14.72
CA ILE A 345 28.12 -41.10 -15.86
C ILE A 345 27.87 -39.61 -15.69
N LYS A 346 28.34 -38.81 -16.64
CA LYS A 346 28.06 -37.37 -16.72
C LYS A 346 26.90 -37.13 -17.68
N ILE A 347 25.77 -36.67 -17.16
CA ILE A 347 24.56 -36.35 -17.93
C ILE A 347 24.50 -34.83 -18.12
N PHE A 348 24.53 -34.39 -19.38
CA PHE A 348 24.33 -32.97 -19.73
C PHE A 348 22.89 -32.76 -20.17
N ARG A 349 22.21 -31.81 -19.51
CA ARG A 349 20.81 -31.47 -19.79
C ARG A 349 20.67 -30.03 -20.28
N ASN A 350 19.66 -29.75 -21.10
CA ASN A 350 19.30 -28.38 -21.48
C ASN A 350 18.46 -27.69 -20.40
N TRP A 351 18.13 -26.40 -20.62
CA TRP A 351 17.26 -25.62 -19.74
C TRP A 351 15.83 -26.16 -19.63
N ARG A 352 15.40 -27.03 -20.58
CA ARG A 352 14.13 -27.78 -20.55
C ARG A 352 14.27 -29.18 -19.94
N PHE A 353 15.39 -29.47 -19.27
CA PHE A 353 15.71 -30.77 -18.64
C PHE A 353 15.85 -31.99 -19.57
N GLN A 354 15.93 -31.80 -20.90
CA GLN A 354 16.19 -32.89 -21.85
C GLN A 354 17.68 -33.24 -21.89
N ILE A 355 17.99 -34.53 -22.06
CA ILE A 355 19.37 -35.04 -22.11
C ILE A 355 19.96 -34.74 -23.50
N ILE A 356 21.00 -33.91 -23.55
CA ILE A 356 21.71 -33.57 -24.81
C ILE A 356 22.90 -34.51 -25.03
N LYS A 357 23.57 -34.92 -23.95
CA LYS A 357 24.81 -35.70 -24.04
C LYS A 357 25.02 -36.53 -22.78
N VAL A 358 25.50 -37.75 -22.98
CA VAL A 358 25.86 -38.67 -21.89
C VAL A 358 27.29 -39.14 -22.11
N GLN A 359 28.13 -39.02 -21.08
CA GLN A 359 29.51 -39.48 -21.14
C GLN A 359 29.80 -40.45 -20.00
N LEU A 360 30.43 -41.58 -20.34
CA LEU A 360 31.00 -42.52 -19.38
C LEU A 360 32.51 -42.56 -19.61
N LYS A 361 33.30 -42.16 -18.61
CA LYS A 361 34.77 -42.17 -18.68
C LYS A 361 35.34 -41.56 -19.99
N ASN A 362 34.75 -40.45 -20.44
CA ASN A 362 35.06 -39.68 -21.67
C ASN A 362 34.56 -40.27 -23.00
N GLU A 363 33.96 -41.45 -23.02
CA GLU A 363 33.28 -42.00 -24.20
C GLU A 363 31.84 -41.50 -24.27
N GLN A 364 31.36 -41.20 -25.49
CA GLN A 364 29.98 -40.79 -25.70
C GLN A 364 29.10 -42.03 -25.84
N ILE A 365 28.03 -42.09 -25.04
CA ILE A 365 27.02 -43.14 -25.11
C ILE A 365 25.90 -42.66 -26.03
N ASP A 366 25.30 -43.57 -26.81
CA ASP A 366 24.08 -43.25 -27.57
C ASP A 366 22.96 -42.80 -26.63
N ILE A 367 22.43 -41.62 -26.92
CA ILE A 367 21.39 -40.95 -26.14
C ILE A 367 20.11 -41.81 -26.13
N ARG A 368 19.76 -42.44 -27.25
CA ARG A 368 18.50 -43.20 -27.36
C ARG A 368 18.52 -44.46 -26.50
N GLU A 369 19.61 -45.21 -26.56
CA GLU A 369 19.81 -46.40 -25.75
C GLU A 369 19.88 -46.05 -24.26
N TYR A 370 20.63 -44.99 -23.92
CA TYR A 370 20.72 -44.52 -22.54
C TYR A 370 19.38 -44.05 -21.99
N GLU A 371 18.58 -43.31 -22.76
CA GLU A 371 17.26 -42.85 -22.31
C GLU A 371 16.31 -44.03 -22.04
N SER A 372 16.30 -45.04 -22.91
CA SER A 372 15.50 -46.24 -22.72
C SER A 372 15.90 -46.99 -21.45
N PHE A 373 17.20 -47.20 -21.27
CA PHE A 373 17.79 -47.81 -20.08
C PHE A 373 17.45 -47.03 -18.80
N TYR A 374 17.68 -45.72 -18.80
CA TYR A 374 17.46 -44.84 -17.65
C TYR A 374 15.98 -44.78 -17.27
N ARG A 375 15.06 -44.72 -18.24
CA ARG A 375 13.61 -44.75 -17.96
C ARG A 375 13.19 -46.05 -17.28
N ASN A 376 13.66 -47.20 -17.78
CA ASN A 376 13.34 -48.50 -17.20
C ASN A 376 13.86 -48.60 -15.76
N ILE A 377 15.14 -48.30 -15.55
CA ILE A 377 15.75 -48.38 -14.21
C ILE A 377 15.11 -47.37 -13.26
N LYS A 378 14.87 -46.14 -13.69
CA LYS A 378 14.21 -45.12 -12.87
C LYS A 378 12.84 -45.61 -12.39
N SER A 379 12.01 -46.16 -13.28
CA SER A 379 10.70 -46.72 -12.93
C SER A 379 10.82 -47.83 -11.88
N GLN A 380 11.78 -48.75 -12.05
CA GLN A 380 12.04 -49.82 -11.07
C GLN A 380 12.50 -49.27 -9.71
N MET A 381 13.34 -48.25 -9.71
CA MET A 381 13.82 -47.60 -8.48
C MET A 381 12.72 -46.79 -7.78
N GLU A 382 11.84 -46.14 -8.53
CA GLU A 382 10.66 -45.46 -7.99
C GLU A 382 9.70 -46.46 -7.33
N LEU A 383 9.47 -47.62 -7.94
CA LEU A 383 8.69 -48.71 -7.34
C LEU A 383 9.35 -49.28 -6.07
N LYS A 384 10.67 -49.37 -6.04
CA LYS A 384 11.45 -49.78 -4.85
C LYS A 384 11.36 -48.79 -3.70
N MET A 385 11.20 -47.51 -3.99
CA MET A 385 11.07 -46.46 -2.97
C MET A 385 9.65 -46.31 -2.40
N THR A 386 8.67 -47.07 -2.90
CA THR A 386 7.33 -47.07 -2.32
C THR A 386 7.36 -47.66 -0.91
N LEU A 387 6.59 -47.07 0.00
CA LEU A 387 6.52 -47.54 1.39
C LEU A 387 6.17 -49.03 1.48
N LEU A 388 5.25 -49.48 0.62
CA LEU A 388 4.84 -50.88 0.57
C LEU A 388 6.00 -51.82 0.21
N ASN A 389 6.84 -51.42 -0.74
CA ASN A 389 7.99 -52.24 -1.13
C ASN A 389 9.11 -52.20 -0.08
N ILE A 390 9.33 -51.05 0.57
CA ILE A 390 10.25 -50.94 1.71
C ILE A 390 9.79 -51.86 2.85
N LEU A 391 8.51 -51.83 3.21
CA LEU A 391 7.93 -52.71 4.24
C LEU A 391 8.03 -54.18 3.85
N TYR A 392 7.79 -54.50 2.57
CA TYR A 392 7.93 -55.86 2.05
C TYR A 392 9.36 -56.37 2.14
N GLU A 393 10.36 -55.57 1.75
CA GLU A 393 11.78 -55.96 1.84
C GLU A 393 12.25 -56.09 3.29
N ILE A 394 11.83 -55.19 4.18
CA ILE A 394 12.07 -55.32 5.64
C ILE A 394 11.46 -56.63 6.16
N SER A 395 10.22 -56.93 5.75
CA SER A 395 9.54 -58.17 6.16
C SER A 395 10.25 -59.42 5.64
N ARG A 396 10.77 -59.40 4.40
CA ARG A 396 11.57 -60.50 3.85
C ARG A 396 12.88 -60.69 4.59
N LEU A 397 13.58 -59.59 4.91
CA LEU A 397 14.78 -59.65 5.74
C LEU A 397 14.46 -60.25 7.10
N TYR A 398 13.35 -59.83 7.73
CA TYR A 398 12.87 -60.42 8.97
C TYR A 398 12.60 -61.93 8.83
N PHE A 399 11.93 -62.38 7.77
CA PHE A 399 11.72 -63.80 7.50
C PHE A 399 13.01 -64.58 7.27
N LEU A 400 13.98 -63.99 6.55
CA LEU A 400 15.30 -64.59 6.34
C LEU A 400 16.04 -64.75 7.67
N ILE A 401 16.04 -63.71 8.50
CA ILE A 401 16.64 -63.75 9.84
C ILE A 401 15.96 -64.83 10.68
N ARG A 402 14.62 -64.90 10.67
CA ARG A 402 13.83 -65.94 11.35
C ARG A 402 14.07 -67.35 10.81
N SER A 403 14.43 -67.50 9.54
CA SER A 403 14.75 -68.80 8.97
C SER A 403 16.12 -69.34 9.39
N ILE A 404 17.03 -68.44 9.78
CA ILE A 404 18.41 -68.77 10.16
C ILE A 404 18.58 -68.85 11.69
N LYS A 405 17.73 -68.12 12.44
CA LYS A 405 17.83 -67.98 13.89
C LYS A 405 16.61 -68.57 14.61
N ILE A 406 16.87 -69.18 15.77
CA ILE A 406 15.80 -69.75 16.60
C ILE A 406 15.00 -68.60 17.21
N ARG A 407 13.68 -68.76 17.33
CA ARG A 407 12.76 -67.74 17.84
C ARG A 407 13.21 -67.14 19.18
N GLU A 408 13.73 -67.97 20.09
CA GLU A 408 14.27 -67.55 21.38
C GLU A 408 15.52 -66.66 21.26
N GLU A 409 16.32 -66.79 20.19
CA GLU A 409 17.47 -65.92 19.93
C GLU A 409 17.04 -64.55 19.41
N ILE A 410 15.96 -64.49 18.64
CA ILE A 410 15.35 -63.23 18.15
C ILE A 410 14.60 -62.53 19.30
N GLU A 411 13.86 -63.28 20.12
CA GLU A 411 13.23 -62.74 21.31
C GLU A 411 14.28 -62.29 22.34
N ARG A 412 15.39 -63.04 22.51
CA ARG A 412 16.53 -62.57 23.30
C ARG A 412 17.17 -61.32 22.71
N SER A 413 17.32 -61.19 21.39
CA SER A 413 17.87 -59.95 20.80
C SER A 413 16.93 -58.76 20.99
N HIS A 414 15.61 -58.99 21.00
CA HIS A 414 14.61 -57.98 21.35
C HIS A 414 14.59 -57.65 22.86
N GLN A 415 14.95 -58.60 23.73
CA GLN A 415 15.04 -58.43 25.19
C GLN A 415 16.40 -57.91 25.66
N ILE A 416 17.43 -57.97 24.83
CA ILE A 416 18.72 -57.31 25.04
C ILE A 416 18.52 -55.81 24.76
N GLY A 417 17.76 -55.16 25.64
CA GLY A 417 17.81 -53.72 25.82
C GLY A 417 19.07 -53.36 26.61
N ILE A 418 19.61 -52.16 26.40
CA ILE A 418 20.72 -51.65 27.21
C ILE A 418 20.22 -51.52 28.66
N SER A 419 20.81 -52.27 29.57
CA SER A 419 20.53 -52.13 31.00
C SER A 419 20.92 -50.72 31.46
N LEU A 420 19.96 -49.99 32.07
CA LEU A 420 20.19 -48.71 32.73
C LEU A 420 21.23 -48.79 33.88
N SER A 421 21.62 -50.00 34.31
CA SER A 421 22.60 -50.20 35.39
C SER A 421 24.01 -49.72 35.03
N SER A 422 24.34 -49.52 33.75
CA SER A 422 25.64 -48.99 33.32
C SER A 422 25.84 -47.50 33.60
N ILE A 423 24.79 -46.78 34.01
CA ILE A 423 24.89 -45.40 34.55
C ILE A 423 25.35 -45.41 36.01
N PHE A 424 25.12 -46.51 36.73
CA PHE A 424 25.39 -46.60 38.18
C PHE A 424 26.70 -47.31 38.54
N GLN A 425 27.35 -48.00 37.60
CA GLN A 425 28.58 -48.78 37.86
C GLN A 425 29.89 -48.04 37.59
N GLN A 426 29.88 -46.73 37.30
CA GLN A 426 31.11 -45.95 37.11
C GLN A 426 31.85 -45.55 38.41
N ASN A 427 31.37 -45.98 39.59
CA ASN A 427 31.96 -45.55 40.87
C ASN A 427 32.76 -46.60 41.64
N ASN A 428 32.93 -47.84 41.15
CA ASN A 428 33.76 -48.82 41.87
C ASN A 428 35.00 -49.21 41.08
N GLU A 429 36.10 -48.68 41.59
CA GLU A 429 37.52 -48.98 41.47
C GLU A 429 37.97 -50.17 40.63
N ILE A 430 38.99 -49.85 39.82
CA ILE A 430 39.98 -50.74 39.25
C ILE A 430 40.74 -51.43 40.40
N GLU A 431 40.69 -52.75 40.52
CA GLU A 431 41.89 -53.50 40.95
C GLU A 431 41.89 -55.00 40.59
N SER A 432 43.06 -55.40 40.12
CA SER A 432 43.63 -56.76 40.01
C SER A 432 43.09 -57.72 38.94
N THR A 433 44.00 -58.06 38.02
CA THR A 433 43.97 -59.33 37.29
C THR A 433 44.14 -60.50 38.28
N PRO A 434 43.55 -61.68 38.00
CA PRO A 434 44.43 -62.74 37.48
C PRO A 434 43.78 -63.68 36.45
N LYS A 435 44.64 -64.09 35.50
CA LYS A 435 44.81 -65.40 34.85
C LYS A 435 43.58 -66.21 34.39
N SER A 436 43.60 -66.48 33.09
CA SER A 436 42.92 -67.53 32.33
C SER A 436 42.70 -68.87 33.05
N THR A 437 41.47 -69.40 32.97
CA THR A 437 41.10 -70.78 32.54
C THR A 437 39.56 -70.94 32.53
N PRO A 438 38.98 -71.97 31.87
CA PRO A 438 37.84 -71.77 30.98
C PRO A 438 36.45 -72.06 31.56
N ARG A 439 35.48 -71.36 30.96
CA ARG A 439 34.08 -71.73 30.68
C ARG A 439 33.21 -72.14 31.88
N LYS A 440 32.59 -71.14 32.49
CA LYS A 440 31.21 -71.23 33.00
C LYS A 440 30.40 -70.07 32.45
N SER A 441 29.13 -70.35 32.18
CA SER A 441 28.11 -69.46 31.63
C SER A 441 28.01 -68.16 32.41
N GLU A 442 28.69 -67.12 31.96
CA GLU A 442 28.46 -65.74 32.39
C GLU A 442 27.42 -65.12 31.46
N GLN A 443 26.38 -64.54 32.06
CA GLN A 443 25.49 -63.63 31.37
C GLN A 443 26.34 -62.49 30.81
N LEU A 444 26.47 -62.46 29.48
CA LEU A 444 27.08 -61.35 28.78
C LEU A 444 26.18 -60.11 28.98
N LEU A 445 26.55 -59.30 29.96
CA LEU A 445 26.03 -57.94 30.12
C LEU A 445 26.71 -57.06 29.08
N LEU A 446 25.93 -56.55 28.13
CA LEU A 446 26.39 -55.51 27.25
C LEU A 446 26.70 -54.25 28.08
N ASN A 447 27.86 -53.66 27.85
CA ASN A 447 28.33 -52.46 28.53
C ASN A 447 28.20 -51.23 27.61
N ASN A 448 28.51 -50.02 28.11
CA ASN A 448 28.38 -48.78 27.32
C ASN A 448 29.26 -48.75 26.05
N LEU A 449 30.20 -49.69 25.90
CA LEU A 449 31.01 -49.82 24.69
C LEU A 449 30.24 -50.55 23.58
N ASP A 450 29.23 -51.36 23.91
CA ASP A 450 28.43 -52.11 22.95
C ASP A 450 27.30 -51.28 22.30
N VAL A 451 26.84 -50.24 23.01
CA VAL A 451 25.92 -49.19 22.50
C VAL A 451 26.44 -48.54 21.22
N ASN A 452 27.76 -48.52 21.13
CA ASN A 452 28.51 -47.88 20.08
C ASN A 452 28.65 -48.75 18.81
N ILE A 453 28.33 -50.05 18.88
CA ILE A 453 28.38 -50.94 17.72
C ILE A 453 27.27 -50.60 16.69
N LEU A 454 26.17 -49.97 17.12
CA LEU A 454 25.01 -49.67 16.27
C LEU A 454 24.82 -48.17 15.95
N SER A 455 25.46 -47.28 16.71
CA SER A 455 25.35 -45.82 16.53
C SER A 455 25.95 -45.40 15.18
N LEU A 456 25.34 -44.48 14.41
CA LEU A 456 25.91 -43.99 13.13
C LEU A 456 27.26 -43.26 13.31
N THR A 457 27.51 -42.74 14.50
CA THR A 457 28.75 -42.06 14.91
C THR A 457 29.87 -43.06 15.12
N GLN A 458 29.58 -44.19 15.77
CA GLN A 458 30.54 -45.23 15.88
C GLN A 458 30.51 -46.17 14.66
N ARG A 459 29.45 -46.42 13.90
CA ARG A 459 29.50 -46.91 12.49
C ARG A 459 30.23 -46.00 11.48
N LYS A 460 30.62 -44.76 11.82
CA LYS A 460 31.62 -43.97 11.06
C LYS A 460 33.06 -44.13 11.60
N LEU A 461 33.22 -44.48 12.87
CA LEU A 461 34.47 -44.92 13.53
C LEU A 461 34.67 -46.46 13.52
N GLN A 462 33.66 -47.19 13.10
CA GLN A 462 33.29 -48.60 13.27
C GLN A 462 32.22 -49.01 12.20
N ARG A 463 32.31 -48.46 10.96
CA ARG A 463 32.46 -49.36 9.80
C ARG A 463 33.90 -49.88 9.74
N LEU A 464 34.64 -49.69 10.83
CA LEU A 464 35.61 -50.62 11.36
C LEU A 464 35.01 -51.78 12.18
N GLU A 465 33.85 -51.69 12.86
CA GLU A 465 33.32 -52.78 13.72
C GLU A 465 31.78 -52.76 13.87
N SER A 466 31.10 -53.60 13.08
CA SER A 466 29.76 -54.19 13.32
C SER A 466 28.46 -53.40 13.09
N ILE A 467 27.46 -54.18 12.69
CA ILE A 467 26.13 -53.84 12.21
C ILE A 467 25.22 -53.75 13.44
N GLU A 468 24.18 -52.92 13.46
CA GLU A 468 22.77 -53.28 13.20
C GLU A 468 21.89 -52.38 14.05
N ASN A 469 20.59 -52.55 14.00
CA ASN A 469 19.60 -51.69 14.59
C ASN A 469 18.85 -52.48 15.66
N GLU A 470 18.26 -51.74 16.61
CA GLU A 470 16.95 -52.05 17.19
C GLU A 470 16.95 -53.35 18.05
N ILE A 471 15.99 -53.64 18.93
CA ILE A 471 14.58 -53.86 18.63
C ILE A 471 13.66 -53.56 19.87
N PRO A 472 12.38 -53.95 19.93
CA PRO A 472 11.23 -53.02 20.00
C PRO A 472 10.46 -53.10 21.33
N ILE A 473 9.52 -52.18 21.55
CA ILE A 473 8.40 -52.37 22.48
C ILE A 473 7.12 -52.54 21.67
N GLU A 474 6.40 -53.62 21.98
CA GLU A 474 5.07 -53.94 21.47
C GLU A 474 4.05 -52.84 21.80
N GLN A 475 3.13 -52.57 20.88
CA GLN A 475 1.68 -52.64 21.18
C GLN A 475 0.85 -52.34 19.92
N ASN A 476 0.07 -53.36 19.56
CA ASN A 476 -1.19 -53.33 18.81
C ASN A 476 -1.24 -52.84 17.34
N ASP A 477 -2.13 -53.56 16.66
CA ASP A 477 -2.80 -53.28 15.39
C ASP A 477 -2.00 -53.32 14.09
N PHE A 478 -2.18 -54.45 13.37
CA PHE A 478 -2.64 -54.39 11.98
C PHE A 478 -3.06 -55.79 11.44
N TYR A 479 -2.45 -56.87 11.95
CA TYR A 479 -2.61 -58.21 11.37
C TYR A 479 -3.77 -59.04 11.92
N SER A 480 -4.39 -58.66 13.04
CA SER A 480 -5.71 -59.18 13.41
C SER A 480 -6.81 -58.69 12.45
N VAL A 481 -6.54 -57.65 11.65
CA VAL A 481 -7.52 -57.00 10.77
C VAL A 481 -7.52 -57.61 9.34
N ASN A 482 -6.52 -58.40 8.95
CA ASN A 482 -6.35 -58.80 7.54
C ASN A 482 -6.01 -60.28 7.25
N SER A 483 -6.38 -61.23 8.12
CA SER A 483 -6.39 -62.64 7.72
C SER A 483 -7.73 -63.03 7.08
N ILE A 484 -7.74 -63.09 5.75
CA ILE A 484 -8.72 -63.84 4.96
C ILE A 484 -8.43 -65.33 5.20
N TYR A 485 -9.37 -66.05 5.81
CA TYR A 485 -9.43 -67.50 5.71
C TYR A 485 -10.15 -67.86 4.42
N SER A 486 -9.56 -68.81 3.69
CA SER A 486 -10.08 -69.44 2.46
C SER A 486 -11.52 -69.92 2.57
#